data_AF-A0A822GH32-F1
#
_entry.id   AF-A0A822GH32-F1
#
_cell.length_a   1.000
_cell.length_b   1.000
_cell.length_c   1.000
_cell.angle_alpha   90.00
_cell.angle_beta   90.00
_cell.angle_gamma   90.00
#
_symmetry.space_group_name_H-M   'P 1'
#
loop_
_entity.id
_entity.type
_entity.pdbx_description
1 polymer ?
#
loop_
_entity_poly.entity_id
_entity_poly.type
_entity_poly.pdbx_seq_one_letter_code
_entity_poly.pdbx_strand_id
1 'polypeptide(L)' 'MHSQIKIVLHEKYVCEILHQARAILKTLPNFNHIDLSNLHHIYIIGDLHGQLADLLHIFNANGLPAIDNPYVFNGD' A
#
# COMPACT_ATOMS: atom_id res chain seq x y z
N MET A 1 8.94 -21.91 -19.36
CA MET A 1 8.10 -21.92 -18.13
C MET A 1 9.02 -21.81 -16.91
N HIS A 2 9.34 -20.60 -16.47
CA HIS A 2 10.05 -20.41 -15.19
C HIS A 2 8.99 -20.29 -14.10
N SER A 3 8.83 -21.32 -13.27
CA SER A 3 7.97 -21.24 -12.09
C SER A 3 8.64 -20.31 -11.07
N GLN A 4 8.07 -19.13 -10.84
CA GLN A 4 8.47 -18.30 -9.70
C GLN A 4 8.12 -19.04 -8.42
N ILE A 5 9.11 -19.25 -7.54
CA ILE A 5 8.90 -19.77 -6.19
C ILE A 5 8.00 -18.78 -5.46
N LYS A 6 6.76 -19.19 -5.16
CA LYS A 6 5.82 -18.39 -4.38
C LYS A 6 6.17 -18.54 -2.91
N ILE A 7 6.92 -17.59 -2.37
CA ILE A 7 7.15 -17.50 -0.93
C ILE A 7 5.84 -17.06 -0.28
N VAL A 8 5.31 -17.91 0.60
CA VAL A 8 4.08 -17.61 1.36
C VAL A 8 4.48 -17.16 2.75
N LEU A 9 3.90 -16.05 3.21
CA LEU A 9 4.11 -15.55 4.57
C LEU A 9 3.41 -16.48 5.57
N HIS A 10 4.12 -16.85 6.63
CA HIS A 10 3.57 -17.69 7.71
C HIS A 10 2.34 -17.03 8.35
N GLU A 11 1.32 -17.82 8.69
CA GLU A 11 0.00 -17.34 9.12
C GLU A 11 0.04 -16.45 10.37
N LYS A 12 0.93 -16.76 11.33
CA LYS A 12 1.23 -15.89 12.47
C LYS A 12 1.49 -14.43 12.06
N TYR A 13 2.38 -14.19 11.09
CA TYR A 13 2.74 -12.85 10.66
C TYR A 13 1.59 -12.19 9.86
N VAL A 14 0.85 -12.97 9.07
CA VAL A 14 -0.36 -12.47 8.40
C VAL A 14 -1.38 -11.96 9.43
N CYS A 15 -1.65 -12.73 10.48
CA CYS A 15 -2.55 -12.34 11.56
C CYS A 15 -2.06 -11.08 12.29
N GLU A 16 -0.76 -10.96 12.57
CA GLU A 16 -0.18 -9.78 13.21
C GLU A 16 -0.34 -8.51 12.36
N ILE A 17 -0.05 -8.58 11.05
CA ILE A 17 -0.21 -7.46 10.12
C ILE A 17 -1.68 -7.03 10.05
N LEU A 18 -2.60 -7.97 9.87
CA LEU A 18 -4.04 -7.68 9.77
C LEU A 18 -4.59 -7.07 11.06
N HIS A 19 -4.16 -7.56 12.22
CA HIS A 19 -4.61 -7.04 13.51
C HIS A 19 -4.15 -5.59 13.72
N GLN A 20 -2.87 -5.31 13.44
CA GLN A 20 -2.30 -3.96 13.58
C GLN A 20 -2.92 -2.99 12.59
N ALA A 21 -3.02 -3.36 11.31
CA ALA A 21 -3.65 -2.54 10.29
C ALA A 21 -5.10 -2.22 10.66
N ARG A 22 -5.89 -3.21 11.11
CA ARG A 22 -7.27 -2.99 11.57
C ARG A 22 -7.35 -2.05 12.77
N ALA A 23 -6.44 -2.18 13.73
CA ALA A 23 -6.41 -1.31 14.91
C ALA A 23 -6.16 0.15 14.52
N ILE A 24 -5.23 0.41 13.59
CA ILE A 24 -4.92 1.75 13.07
C ILE A 24 -6.10 2.29 12.24
N LEU A 25 -6.58 1.52 11.26
CA LEU A 25 -7.63 1.99 10.34
C LEU A 25 -8.94 2.31 11.07
N LYS A 26 -9.24 1.63 12.18
CA LYS A 26 -10.44 1.90 12.99
C LYS A 26 -10.41 3.25 13.72
N THR A 27 -9.23 3.84 13.96
CA THR A 27 -9.14 5.13 14.64
C THR A 27 -9.22 6.31 13.67
N LEU A 28 -9.12 6.04 12.36
CA LEU A 28 -9.19 7.07 11.33
C LEU A 28 -10.64 7.48 11.03
N PRO A 29 -10.88 8.75 10.67
CA PRO A 29 -12.19 9.20 10.22
C PRO A 29 -12.57 8.58 8.86
N ASN A 30 -13.87 8.57 8.57
CA ASN A 30 -14.39 8.14 7.26
C ASN A 30 -13.91 9.05 6.12
N PHE A 31 -13.66 10.33 6.41
CA PHE A 31 -13.12 11.30 5.48
C PHE A 31 -11.73 11.74 5.95
N ASN A 32 -10.71 11.45 5.15
CA ASN A 32 -9.33 11.78 5.47
C ASN A 32 -8.91 13.03 4.69
N HIS A 33 -8.39 14.03 5.40
CA HIS A 33 -7.81 15.22 4.81
C HIS A 33 -6.30 15.06 4.70
N ILE A 34 -5.75 15.34 3.52
CA ILE A 34 -4.30 15.36 3.28
C ILE A 34 -3.90 16.82 3.03
N ASP A 35 -3.00 17.33 3.86
CA ASP A 35 -2.39 18.64 3.66
C ASP A 35 -1.24 18.52 2.66
N LEU A 36 -1.36 19.23 1.53
CA LEU A 36 -0.37 19.22 0.46
C LEU A 36 0.66 20.35 0.61
N SER A 37 0.53 21.23 1.60
CA SER A 37 1.36 22.44 1.74
C SER A 37 2.86 22.12 1.85
N ASN A 38 3.22 20.97 2.42
CA ASN A 38 4.59 20.50 2.60
C ASN A 38 4.95 19.32 1.66
N LEU A 39 4.09 18.99 0.70
CA LEU A 39 4.27 17.86 -0.20
C LEU A 39 4.55 18.36 -1.61
N HIS A 40 5.61 17.86 -2.24
CA HIS A 40 5.90 18.16 -3.64
C HIS A 40 4.94 17.41 -4.59
N HIS A 41 4.59 16.18 -4.24
CA HIS A 41 3.70 15.33 -5.01
C HIS A 41 3.01 14.29 -4.12
N ILE A 42 2.00 13.64 -4.69
CA ILE A 42 1.32 12.48 -4.14
C ILE A 42 0.92 11.55 -5.29
N TYR A 43 1.05 10.24 -5.09
CA TYR A 43 0.62 9.25 -6.07
C TYR A 43 -0.75 8.70 -5.69
N ILE A 44 -1.74 8.91 -6.57
CA ILE A 44 -3.07 8.30 -6.44
C ILE A 44 -3.13 7.12 -7.40
N ILE A 45 -3.26 5.92 -6.84
CA ILE A 45 -3.32 4.65 -7.57
C ILE A 45 -4.76 4.16 -7.57
N GLY A 46 -5.25 3.74 -8.74
CA GLY A 46 -6.57 3.10 -8.89
C GLY A 46 -6.58 1.65 -8.43
N ASP A 47 -7.45 0.84 -9.04
CA ASP A 47 -7.52 -0.59 -8.79
C ASP A 47 -6.21 -1.32 -9.15
N LEU A 48 -5.95 -2.40 -8.42
CA LEU A 48 -4.87 -3.34 -8.74
C LEU A 48 -5.37 -4.77 -8.85
N HIS A 49 -6.58 -5.09 -8.35
CA HIS A 49 -7.18 -6.42 -8.37
C HIS A 49 -6.24 -7.58 -7.98
N GLY A 50 -5.37 -7.36 -6.99
CA GLY A 50 -4.43 -8.38 -6.50
C GLY A 50 -3.21 -8.63 -7.39
N GLN A 51 -2.95 -7.78 -8.38
CA GLN A 51 -1.80 -7.88 -9.28
C GLN A 51 -0.53 -7.32 -8.60
N LEU A 52 0.14 -8.18 -7.84
CA LEU A 52 1.36 -7.81 -7.09
C LEU A 52 2.50 -7.32 -8.01
N ALA A 53 2.62 -7.86 -9.21
CA ALA A 53 3.67 -7.45 -10.16
C ALA A 53 3.54 -5.97 -10.54
N ASP A 54 2.31 -5.50 -10.76
CA ASP A 54 2.05 -4.10 -11.09
C ASP A 54 2.33 -3.17 -9.91
N LEU A 55 1.96 -3.59 -8.69
CA LEU A 55 2.32 -2.85 -7.48
C LEU A 55 3.83 -2.68 -7.34
N LEU A 56 4.60 -3.75 -7.55
CA LEU A 56 6.06 -3.70 -7.50
C LEU A 56 6.63 -2.84 -8.63
N HIS A 57 6.04 -2.88 -9.82
CA HIS A 57 6.43 -2.02 -10.94
C HIS A 57 6.22 -0.54 -10.61
N ILE A 58 5.06 -0.18 -10.04
CA ILE A 58 4.75 1.18 -9.59
C ILE A 58 5.81 1.66 -8.58
N PHE A 59 6.12 0.86 -7.56
CA PHE A 59 7.13 1.23 -6.57
C PHE A 59 8.55 1.34 -7.15
N ASN A 60 8.89 0.52 -8.13
CA ASN A 60 10.18 0.64 -8.82
C ASN A 60 10.26 1.91 -9.67
N ALA A 61 9.16 2.33 -10.29
CA ALA A 61 9.11 3.53 -11.13
C ALA A 61 9.05 4.82 -10.30
N ASN A 62 8.26 4.82 -9.23
CA ASN A 62 7.88 6.02 -8.48
C ASN A 62 8.56 6.13 -7.10
N GLY A 63 9.36 5.12 -6.73
CA GLY A 63 9.99 5.01 -5.41
C GLY A 63 9.07 4.41 -4.34
N LEU A 64 9.66 3.90 -3.26
CA LEU A 64 8.91 3.30 -2.16
C LEU A 64 8.10 4.34 -1.38
N PRO A 65 6.98 3.95 -0.73
CA PRO A 65 6.22 4.84 0.15
C PRO A 65 7.07 5.40 1.28
N ALA A 66 7.04 6.71 1.45
CA ALA A 66 7.76 7.44 2.49
C ALA A 66 6.99 8.73 2.87
N ILE A 67 7.49 9.47 3.88
CA ILE A 67 6.86 10.72 4.34
C ILE A 67 6.84 11.77 3.22
N ASP A 68 7.92 11.85 2.44
CA ASP A 68 8.10 12.72 1.28
C ASP A 68 7.64 12.09 -0.04
N ASN A 69 7.17 10.83 0.00
CA ASN A 69 6.67 10.10 -1.17
C ASN A 69 5.34 9.37 -0.85
N PRO A 70 4.25 10.12 -0.61
CA PRO A 70 2.98 9.54 -0.16
C PRO A 70 2.20 8.88 -1.30
N TYR A 71 1.46 7.83 -0.94
CA TYR A 71 0.58 7.08 -1.83
C TYR A 71 -0.85 7.01 -1.27
N VAL A 72 -1.82 7.12 -2.16
CA VAL A 72 -3.24 6.81 -1.90
C VAL A 72 -3.65 5.71 -2.87
N PHE A 73 -4.08 4.56 -2.34
CA PHE A 73 -4.71 3.52 -3.12
C PHE A 73 -6.23 3.73 -3.02
N ASN A 74 -6.86 4.14 -4.12
CA ASN A 74 -8.26 4.57 -4.15
C ASN A 74 -9.27 3.40 -4.13
N GLY A 75 -8.80 2.19 -3.84
CA GLY A 75 -9.61 1.00 -3.68
C GLY A 75 -10.30 0.54 -4.97
N ASP A 76 -10.62 -0.75 -4.95
CA ASP A 76 -11.61 -1.47 -5.73
C ASP A 76 -11.71 -2.88 -5.12
#